data_AF-A0A7X9ADU5-F1
#
_entry.id   AF-A0A7X9ADU5-F1
#
_cell.length_a   1.000
_cell.length_b   1.000
_cell.length_c   1.000
_cell.angle_alpha   90.00
_cell.angle_beta   90.00
_cell.angle_gamma   90.00
#
_symmetry.space_group_name_H-M   'P 1'
#
loop_
_entity.id
_entity.type
_entity.pdbx_description
1 polymer ?
#
loop_
_entity_poly.entity_id
_entity_poly.type
_entity_poly.pdbx_seq_one_letter_code
_entity_poly.pdbx_strand_id
1 'polypeptide(L)'
;MKPLLILLLVFLLVISGCGCRQPDIVLHHLFAGKDSTAPTLISWEMADPQTIRITFDESVRMTTTPFSITDNRIVTQTVTKSTLTLVLERPMALATSDTLEGRIEDLSGNSRHFSIEIWAKNPTPAMLLINEFTTKGTTTNPDRVELVVTARGNLAGLTLYVGTAHSYSDRIVFADQWVERGKYLVVRFKESDSDTSEYHSQELTGLGTNNGCLSLALTPEWESPVIDAVVWGNMSTTTFEGFGSAALLAQVNYLFEKEQWYSTKSGDSIDSTTSTATRSFCRYRFSDTNSAEDWYICDTREASFGGINSEKRYE
;
A
#
# COMPACT_ATOMS: atom_id res chain seq x y z
N MET A 1 -32.17 -5.61 78.93
CA MET A 1 -30.85 -5.99 78.39
C MET A 1 -30.91 -7.04 77.27
N LYS A 2 -31.74 -8.10 77.38
CA LYS A 2 -31.89 -9.12 76.31
C LYS A 2 -32.39 -8.63 74.93
N PRO A 3 -33.36 -7.69 74.80
CA PRO A 3 -33.87 -7.29 73.47
C PRO A 3 -32.88 -6.41 72.69
N LEU A 4 -32.07 -5.61 73.38
CA LEU A 4 -31.05 -4.75 72.76
C LEU A 4 -29.90 -5.58 72.17
N LEU A 5 -29.53 -6.68 72.85
CA LEU A 5 -28.49 -7.60 72.38
C LEU A 5 -28.92 -8.35 71.11
N ILE A 6 -30.20 -8.73 71.02
CA ILE A 6 -30.76 -9.40 69.84
C ILE A 6 -30.80 -8.44 68.65
N LEU A 7 -31.20 -7.18 68.87
CA LEU A 7 -31.22 -6.16 67.82
C LEU A 7 -29.79 -5.88 67.30
N LEU A 8 -28.81 -5.82 68.19
CA LEU A 8 -27.40 -5.63 67.83
C LEU A 8 -26.85 -6.82 67.02
N LEU A 9 -27.21 -8.04 67.39
CA LEU A 9 -26.79 -9.26 66.71
C LEU A 9 -27.40 -9.38 65.30
N VAL A 10 -28.68 -9.02 65.15
CA VAL A 10 -29.37 -8.97 63.85
C VAL A 10 -28.77 -7.87 62.98
N PHE A 11 -28.46 -6.71 63.56
CA PHE A 11 -27.82 -5.62 62.82
C PHE A 11 -26.44 -6.05 62.31
N LEU A 12 -25.60 -6.67 63.15
CA LEU A 12 -24.29 -7.23 62.79
C LEU A 12 -24.34 -8.28 61.67
N LEU A 13 -25.38 -9.12 61.64
CA LEU A 13 -25.60 -10.12 60.59
C LEU A 13 -26.02 -9.51 59.24
N VAL A 14 -26.69 -8.35 59.24
CA VAL A 14 -27.08 -7.66 58.00
C VAL A 14 -25.89 -6.91 57.38
N ILE A 15 -24.97 -6.35 58.18
CA ILE A 15 -23.78 -5.65 57.65
C ILE A 15 -22.74 -6.61 57.08
N SER A 16 -22.70 -7.87 57.56
CA SER A 16 -21.80 -8.90 57.05
C SER A 16 -22.27 -9.57 55.76
N GLY A 17 -23.50 -9.28 55.31
CA GLY A 17 -24.05 -9.74 54.02
C GLY A 17 -23.72 -8.86 52.82
N CYS A 18 -23.22 -7.64 53.03
CA CYS A 18 -22.72 -6.75 51.95
C CYS A 18 -21.23 -6.98 51.68
N GLY A 19 -20.83 -8.25 51.52
CA GLY A 19 -19.57 -8.54 50.85
C GLY A 19 -19.77 -8.21 49.37
N CYS A 20 -19.18 -7.12 48.89
CA CYS A 20 -18.99 -6.92 47.45
C CYS A 20 -18.41 -8.22 46.91
N ARG A 21 -19.19 -8.96 46.12
CA ARG A 21 -18.72 -10.16 45.43
C ARG A 21 -17.74 -9.67 44.37
N GLN A 22 -16.49 -9.46 44.80
CA GLN A 22 -15.38 -9.26 43.89
C GLN A 22 -15.44 -10.45 42.93
N PRO A 23 -15.53 -10.22 41.60
CA PRO A 23 -15.40 -11.33 40.67
C PRO A 23 -14.11 -12.05 41.04
N ASP A 24 -14.18 -13.37 41.15
CA ASP A 24 -13.03 -14.19 41.52
C ASP A 24 -11.83 -13.68 40.74
N ILE A 25 -10.78 -13.24 41.45
CA ILE A 25 -9.52 -12.91 40.80
C ILE A 25 -9.03 -14.23 40.25
N VAL A 26 -9.35 -14.49 38.98
CA VAL A 26 -8.81 -15.62 38.23
C VAL A 26 -7.33 -15.31 38.07
N LEU A 27 -6.53 -15.74 39.04
CA LEU A 27 -5.10 -15.82 38.93
C LEU A 27 -4.81 -16.86 37.83
N HIS A 28 -4.69 -16.37 36.60
CA HIS A 28 -4.22 -17.18 35.50
C HIS A 28 -2.83 -17.68 35.84
N HIS A 29 -2.71 -18.99 36.00
CA HIS A 29 -1.45 -19.64 36.30
C HIS A 29 -0.55 -19.47 35.07
N LEU A 30 0.30 -18.43 35.08
CA LEU A 30 1.18 -18.07 33.95
C LEU A 30 2.09 -19.23 33.52
N PHE A 31 2.32 -20.20 34.41
CA PHE A 31 3.11 -21.40 34.18
C PHE A 31 2.30 -22.66 33.83
N ALA A 32 0.98 -22.55 33.65
CA ALA A 32 0.15 -23.69 33.22
C ALA A 32 0.35 -24.09 31.76
N GLY A 33 1.29 -23.46 31.03
CA GLY A 33 1.52 -23.72 29.61
C GLY A 33 0.35 -23.33 28.72
N LYS A 34 -0.54 -22.46 29.21
CA LYS A 34 -1.63 -21.91 28.41
C LYS A 34 -1.06 -20.89 27.42
N ASP A 35 -1.61 -20.87 26.22
CA ASP A 35 -1.27 -19.89 25.21
C ASP A 35 -1.39 -18.46 25.77
N SER A 36 -0.32 -17.70 25.65
CA SER A 36 -0.20 -16.32 26.12
C SER A 36 0.13 -15.35 24.98
N THR A 37 0.13 -15.83 23.74
CA THR A 37 0.32 -14.98 22.56
C THR A 37 -1.00 -14.37 22.13
N ALA A 38 -0.98 -13.07 21.84
CA ALA A 38 -2.14 -12.38 21.31
C ALA A 38 -2.23 -12.56 19.79
N PRO A 39 -3.44 -12.62 19.22
CA PRO A 39 -3.63 -12.88 17.80
C PRO A 39 -2.89 -11.85 16.95
N THR A 40 -2.19 -12.29 15.92
CA THR A 40 -1.42 -11.46 15.00
C THR A 40 -2.22 -11.14 13.75
N LEU A 41 -2.28 -9.85 13.43
CA LEU A 41 -2.86 -9.37 12.19
C LEU A 41 -1.98 -9.83 11.01
N ILE A 42 -2.57 -10.59 10.09
CA ILE A 42 -1.88 -11.06 8.87
C ILE A 42 -2.16 -10.10 7.72
N SER A 43 -3.43 -9.78 7.47
CA SER A 43 -3.82 -8.96 6.33
C SER A 43 -5.17 -8.29 6.56
N TRP A 44 -5.42 -7.24 5.77
CA TRP A 44 -6.71 -6.59 5.67
C TRP A 44 -6.92 -6.07 4.25
N GLU A 45 -8.17 -5.99 3.83
CA GLU A 45 -8.58 -5.44 2.54
C GLU A 45 -10.01 -4.92 2.62
N MET A 46 -10.37 -4.02 1.71
CA MET A 46 -11.77 -3.86 1.32
C MET A 46 -12.17 -5.01 0.38
N ALA A 47 -13.14 -5.82 0.77
CA ALA A 47 -13.68 -6.86 -0.11
C ALA A 47 -14.54 -6.25 -1.23
N ASP A 48 -15.28 -5.20 -0.91
CA ASP A 48 -16.09 -4.35 -1.77
C ASP A 48 -16.13 -2.92 -1.18
N PRO A 49 -16.78 -1.91 -1.80
CA PRO A 49 -16.78 -0.53 -1.29
C PRO A 49 -17.37 -0.32 0.12
N GLN A 50 -18.03 -1.32 0.72
CA GLN A 50 -18.64 -1.26 2.06
C GLN A 50 -18.13 -2.33 3.02
N THR A 51 -17.51 -3.39 2.54
CA THR A 51 -17.13 -4.54 3.37
C THR A 51 -15.62 -4.59 3.59
N ILE A 52 -15.19 -4.54 4.84
CA ILE A 52 -13.80 -4.72 5.27
C ILE A 52 -13.61 -6.18 5.68
N ARG A 53 -12.51 -6.79 5.24
CA ARG A 53 -12.08 -8.12 5.68
C ARG A 53 -10.70 -8.03 6.34
N ILE A 54 -10.57 -8.65 7.51
CA ILE A 54 -9.35 -8.69 8.31
C ILE A 54 -9.05 -10.13 8.69
N THR A 55 -7.81 -10.57 8.50
CA THR A 55 -7.38 -11.94 8.76
C THR A 55 -6.30 -11.97 9.84
N PHE A 56 -6.46 -12.90 10.79
CA PHE A 56 -5.51 -13.18 11.86
C PHE A 56 -4.88 -14.56 11.68
N ASP A 57 -3.79 -14.82 12.39
CA ASP A 57 -3.08 -16.10 12.42
C ASP A 57 -3.83 -17.21 13.17
N GLU A 58 -4.73 -16.85 14.07
CA GLU A 58 -5.52 -17.79 14.87
C GLU A 58 -7.00 -17.41 14.97
N SER A 59 -7.80 -18.28 15.60
CA SER A 59 -9.23 -18.02 15.75
C SER A 59 -9.50 -16.92 16.77
N VAL A 60 -10.32 -15.96 16.39
CA VAL A 60 -10.61 -14.78 17.18
C VAL A 60 -12.07 -14.73 17.64
N ARG A 61 -12.35 -13.85 18.60
CA ARG A 61 -13.68 -13.50 19.10
C ARG A 61 -13.78 -11.99 19.32
N MET A 62 -14.99 -11.46 19.21
CA MET A 62 -15.23 -10.03 19.45
C MET A 62 -15.47 -9.74 20.93
N THR A 63 -14.94 -8.62 21.40
CA THR A 63 -15.35 -7.98 22.66
C THR A 63 -16.59 -7.09 22.41
N THR A 64 -17.30 -6.64 23.44
CA THR A 64 -18.43 -5.72 23.28
C THR A 64 -17.96 -4.35 22.77
N THR A 65 -18.44 -3.94 21.59
CA THR A 65 -18.14 -2.67 20.87
C THR A 65 -16.65 -2.34 20.69
N PRO A 66 -15.87 -3.12 19.92
CA PRO A 66 -14.42 -2.96 19.92
C PRO A 66 -13.86 -2.24 18.69
N PHE A 67 -14.69 -1.78 17.75
CA PHE A 67 -14.24 -1.21 16.49
C PHE A 67 -14.80 0.19 16.24
N SER A 68 -13.97 1.07 15.72
CA SER A 68 -14.31 2.43 15.31
C SER A 68 -13.61 2.78 14.00
N ILE A 69 -14.28 3.58 13.18
CA ILE A 69 -13.78 4.09 11.91
C ILE A 69 -14.07 5.60 11.88
N THR A 70 -13.20 6.40 11.28
CA THR A 70 -13.17 7.86 11.52
C THR A 70 -14.33 8.57 10.84
N ASP A 71 -14.55 8.32 9.54
CA ASP A 71 -15.54 9.03 8.72
C ASP A 71 -16.76 8.17 8.32
N ASN A 72 -16.88 7.00 8.95
CA ASN A 72 -17.95 6.04 8.68
C ASN A 72 -18.49 5.39 9.97
N ARG A 73 -19.41 4.45 9.84
CA ARG A 73 -19.96 3.67 10.97
C ARG A 73 -20.03 2.20 10.60
N ILE A 74 -19.74 1.33 11.56
CA ILE A 74 -19.80 -0.11 11.37
C ILE A 74 -21.20 -0.58 11.76
N VAL A 75 -21.97 -1.10 10.80
CA VAL A 75 -23.36 -1.56 11.00
C VAL A 75 -23.45 -3.05 11.28
N THR A 76 -22.50 -3.84 10.79
CA THR A 76 -22.47 -5.29 11.01
C THR A 76 -21.05 -5.75 11.24
N GLN A 77 -20.90 -6.70 12.15
CA GLN A 77 -19.63 -7.28 12.53
C GLN A 77 -19.84 -8.79 12.55
N THR A 78 -18.98 -9.56 11.90
CA THR A 78 -19.04 -11.02 11.91
C THR A 78 -17.65 -11.59 12.01
N VAL A 79 -17.45 -12.54 12.92
CA VAL A 79 -16.20 -13.30 13.06
C VAL A 79 -16.46 -14.73 12.66
N THR A 80 -15.63 -15.24 11.76
CA THR A 80 -15.62 -16.65 11.35
C THR A 80 -14.19 -17.17 11.48
N LYS A 81 -13.93 -18.00 12.50
CA LYS A 81 -12.59 -18.49 12.83
C LYS A 81 -11.59 -17.33 12.99
N SER A 82 -10.63 -17.21 12.08
CA SER A 82 -9.57 -16.20 12.09
C SER A 82 -9.90 -14.96 11.25
N THR A 83 -11.10 -14.86 10.70
CA THR A 83 -11.49 -13.75 9.82
C THR A 83 -12.56 -12.89 10.48
N LEU A 84 -12.30 -11.59 10.55
CA LEU A 84 -13.26 -10.55 10.93
C LEU A 84 -13.77 -9.87 9.66
N THR A 85 -15.09 -9.77 9.54
CA THR A 85 -15.78 -9.03 8.48
C THR A 85 -16.58 -7.91 9.10
N LEU A 86 -16.34 -6.68 8.63
CA LEU A 86 -17.04 -5.47 9.07
C LEU A 86 -17.79 -4.88 7.87
N VAL A 87 -19.03 -4.47 8.07
CA VAL A 87 -19.82 -3.77 7.05
C VAL A 87 -20.03 -2.34 7.49
N LEU A 88 -19.70 -1.41 6.59
CA LEU A 88 -19.86 0.02 6.78
C LEU A 88 -21.27 0.48 6.42
N GLU A 89 -21.74 1.53 7.10
CA GLU A 89 -23.05 2.15 6.86
C GLU A 89 -23.14 2.73 5.44
N ARG A 90 -22.04 3.31 4.95
CA ARG A 90 -21.94 3.95 3.63
C ARG A 90 -20.72 3.41 2.88
N PRO A 91 -20.77 3.33 1.54
CA PRO A 91 -19.58 2.98 0.77
C PRO A 91 -18.51 4.05 0.96
N MET A 92 -17.25 3.63 1.02
CA MET A 92 -16.12 4.55 0.98
C MET A 92 -16.04 5.21 -0.41
N ALA A 93 -15.73 6.51 -0.44
CA ALA A 93 -15.51 7.21 -1.70
C ALA A 93 -14.22 6.69 -2.36
N LEU A 94 -14.23 6.51 -3.67
CA LEU A 94 -13.06 6.01 -4.40
C LEU A 94 -11.84 6.93 -4.22
N ALA A 95 -10.64 6.33 -4.24
CA ALA A 95 -9.36 7.01 -4.02
C ALA A 95 -9.22 7.70 -2.64
N THR A 96 -10.03 7.30 -1.65
CA THR A 96 -9.89 7.76 -0.25
C THR A 96 -9.51 6.60 0.67
N SER A 97 -8.92 6.94 1.81
CA SER A 97 -8.66 6.02 2.91
C SER A 97 -9.40 6.44 4.17
N ASP A 98 -9.56 5.50 5.10
CA ASP A 98 -10.07 5.76 6.44
C ASP A 98 -9.29 4.91 7.44
N THR A 99 -9.17 5.41 8.68
CA THR A 99 -8.49 4.69 9.76
C THR A 99 -9.49 3.85 10.52
N LEU A 100 -9.27 2.53 10.52
CA LEU A 100 -10.01 1.57 11.32
C LEU A 100 -9.19 1.19 12.56
N GLU A 101 -9.79 1.41 13.72
CA GLU A 101 -9.24 0.99 15.00
C GLU A 101 -10.07 -0.13 15.61
N GLY A 102 -9.39 -1.06 16.26
CA GLY A 102 -10.02 -2.30 16.70
C GLY A 102 -9.36 -2.94 17.90
N ARG A 103 -10.15 -3.68 18.68
CA ARG A 103 -9.63 -4.67 19.63
C ARG A 103 -10.20 -6.04 19.31
N ILE A 104 -9.37 -7.06 19.36
CA ILE A 104 -9.76 -8.44 19.15
C ILE A 104 -9.16 -9.33 20.23
N GLU A 105 -9.86 -10.41 20.57
CA GLU A 105 -9.37 -11.45 21.49
C GLU A 105 -9.27 -12.78 20.78
N ASP A 106 -8.34 -13.63 21.21
CA ASP A 106 -8.34 -15.04 20.86
C ASP A 106 -9.34 -15.85 21.72
N LEU A 107 -9.36 -17.17 21.56
CA LEU A 107 -10.15 -18.07 22.39
C LEU A 107 -9.57 -18.25 23.82
N SER A 108 -8.29 -17.95 24.01
CA SER A 108 -7.57 -18.06 25.28
C SER A 108 -7.75 -16.86 26.20
N GLY A 109 -8.26 -15.73 25.69
CA GLY A 109 -8.44 -14.45 26.34
C GLY A 109 -7.32 -13.43 26.09
N ASN A 110 -6.32 -13.73 25.26
CA ASN A 110 -5.29 -12.77 24.90
C ASN A 110 -5.85 -11.77 23.90
N SER A 111 -5.54 -10.49 24.08
CA SER A 111 -6.14 -9.42 23.29
C SER A 111 -5.10 -8.60 22.53
N ARG A 112 -5.41 -8.20 21.29
CA ARG A 112 -4.62 -7.24 20.52
C ARG A 112 -5.47 -6.03 20.15
N HIS A 113 -4.88 -4.84 20.31
CA HIS A 113 -5.40 -3.60 19.73
C HIS A 113 -4.63 -3.30 18.45
N PHE A 114 -5.32 -2.80 17.43
CA PHE A 114 -4.73 -2.42 16.16
C PHE A 114 -5.36 -1.13 15.63
N SER A 115 -4.59 -0.41 14.82
CA SER A 115 -5.03 0.75 14.04
C SER A 115 -4.45 0.55 12.64
N ILE A 116 -5.32 0.51 11.63
CA ILE A 116 -4.95 0.23 10.24
C ILE A 116 -5.63 1.23 9.30
N GLU A 117 -4.93 1.58 8.23
CA GLU A 117 -5.48 2.36 7.13
C GLU A 117 -6.14 1.42 6.12
N ILE A 118 -7.39 1.67 5.80
CA ILE A 118 -8.18 0.95 4.79
C ILE A 118 -8.37 1.86 3.58
N TRP A 119 -8.11 1.36 2.37
CA TRP A 119 -8.35 2.12 1.14
C TRP A 119 -9.63 1.65 0.44
N ALA A 120 -10.39 2.60 -0.10
CA ALA A 120 -11.60 2.28 -0.86
C ALA A 120 -11.28 1.39 -2.07
N LYS A 121 -11.97 0.26 -2.18
CA LYS A 121 -11.78 -0.66 -3.30
C LYS A 121 -12.37 -0.11 -4.59
N ASN A 122 -11.52 0.04 -5.60
CA ASN A 122 -11.94 0.32 -6.97
C ASN A 122 -12.46 -0.98 -7.62
N PRO A 123 -13.76 -1.08 -7.96
CA PRO A 123 -14.33 -2.30 -8.54
C PRO A 123 -13.99 -2.48 -10.02
N THR A 124 -13.53 -1.43 -10.71
CA THR A 124 -13.28 -1.43 -12.14
C THR A 124 -11.98 -0.68 -12.46
N PRO A 125 -10.82 -1.16 -11.97
CA PRO A 125 -9.55 -0.47 -12.21
C PRO A 125 -9.19 -0.47 -13.71
N ALA A 126 -8.67 0.64 -14.21
CA ALA A 126 -8.03 0.68 -15.52
C ALA A 126 -6.73 -0.15 -15.48
N MET A 127 -6.36 -0.76 -16.61
CA MET A 127 -5.04 -1.40 -16.75
C MET A 127 -4.09 -0.42 -17.41
N LEU A 128 -2.93 -0.22 -16.81
CA LEU A 128 -1.91 0.71 -17.30
C LEU A 128 -0.58 0.00 -17.45
N LEU A 129 0.28 0.54 -18.31
CA LEU A 129 1.70 0.20 -18.38
C LEU A 129 2.53 1.49 -18.33
N ILE A 130 3.69 1.44 -17.69
CA ILE A 130 4.72 2.46 -17.75
C ILE A 130 5.28 2.46 -19.17
N ASN A 131 5.17 3.58 -19.87
CA ASN A 131 5.43 3.66 -21.31
C ASN A 131 6.68 4.48 -21.66
N GLU A 132 6.90 5.60 -20.98
CA GLU A 132 8.02 6.49 -21.24
C GLU A 132 8.45 7.20 -19.94
N PHE A 133 9.74 7.38 -19.68
CA PHE A 133 10.18 8.16 -18.51
C PHE A 133 11.53 8.86 -18.68
N THR A 134 11.79 9.88 -17.85
CA THR A 134 13.07 10.61 -17.76
C THR A 134 13.56 10.67 -16.31
N THR A 135 14.87 10.48 -16.10
CA THR A 135 15.46 10.41 -14.74
C THR A 135 16.49 11.51 -14.42
N LYS A 136 16.86 12.32 -15.42
CA LYS A 136 17.91 13.36 -15.30
C LYS A 136 17.34 14.74 -15.60
N GLY A 137 16.11 14.98 -15.18
CA GLY A 137 15.34 16.16 -15.49
C GLY A 137 15.90 17.45 -14.93
N THR A 138 15.58 18.54 -15.61
CA THR A 138 15.88 19.94 -15.27
C THR A 138 14.57 20.70 -15.08
N THR A 139 14.59 21.95 -14.64
CA THR A 139 13.35 22.75 -14.52
C THR A 139 12.62 22.95 -15.86
N THR A 140 13.39 22.97 -16.96
CA THR A 140 12.84 23.06 -18.33
C THR A 140 12.35 21.72 -18.87
N ASN A 141 12.96 20.61 -18.46
CA ASN A 141 12.58 19.25 -18.85
C ASN A 141 12.52 18.38 -17.60
N PRO A 142 11.43 18.44 -16.83
CA PRO A 142 11.35 17.75 -15.53
C PRO A 142 11.38 16.23 -15.70
N ASP A 143 11.63 15.53 -14.60
CA ASP A 143 11.42 14.09 -14.54
C ASP A 143 9.93 13.81 -14.72
N ARG A 144 9.63 12.96 -15.70
CA ARG A 144 8.27 12.57 -16.07
C ARG A 144 8.20 11.07 -16.22
N VAL A 145 7.03 10.53 -15.92
CA VAL A 145 6.65 9.15 -16.18
C VAL A 145 5.33 9.17 -16.92
N GLU A 146 5.27 8.53 -18.06
CA GLU A 146 4.07 8.31 -18.82
C GLU A 146 3.53 6.91 -18.56
N LEU A 147 2.22 6.85 -18.35
CA LEU A 147 1.45 5.61 -18.35
C LEU A 147 0.54 5.57 -19.58
N VAL A 148 0.43 4.40 -20.21
CA VAL A 148 -0.54 4.15 -21.28
C VAL A 148 -1.68 3.27 -20.75
N VAL A 149 -2.93 3.65 -21.02
CA VAL A 149 -4.11 2.86 -20.65
C VAL A 149 -4.28 1.70 -21.63
N THR A 150 -4.01 0.47 -21.20
CA THR A 150 -4.15 -0.75 -22.01
C THR A 150 -5.58 -1.32 -21.98
N ALA A 151 -6.32 -1.07 -20.90
CA ALA A 151 -7.75 -1.36 -20.79
C ALA A 151 -8.49 -0.23 -20.06
N ARG A 152 -9.67 0.14 -20.58
CA ARG A 152 -10.52 1.19 -19.98
C ARG A 152 -10.92 0.84 -18.55
N GLY A 153 -11.12 1.85 -17.73
CA GLY A 153 -11.56 1.70 -16.34
C GLY A 153 -11.41 2.99 -15.55
N ASN A 154 -11.51 2.86 -14.23
CA ASN A 154 -11.34 3.96 -13.29
C ASN A 154 -9.91 3.97 -12.73
N LEU A 155 -9.30 5.15 -12.62
CA LEU A 155 -7.95 5.32 -12.07
C LEU A 155 -7.89 5.31 -10.54
N ALA A 156 -9.01 5.44 -9.85
CA ALA A 156 -9.05 5.63 -8.40
C ALA A 156 -8.20 4.61 -7.64
N GLY A 157 -7.29 5.12 -6.81
CA GLY A 157 -6.43 4.30 -5.96
C GLY A 157 -5.25 3.66 -6.67
N LEU A 158 -5.23 3.60 -8.02
CA LEU A 158 -4.02 3.19 -8.73
C LEU A 158 -2.87 4.08 -8.28
N THR A 159 -1.72 3.48 -8.01
CA THR A 159 -0.60 4.20 -7.40
C THR A 159 0.68 3.92 -8.14
N LEU A 160 1.32 4.99 -8.61
CA LEU A 160 2.66 4.93 -9.20
C LEU A 160 3.66 5.38 -8.14
N TYR A 161 4.63 4.51 -7.87
CA TYR A 161 5.68 4.71 -6.88
C TYR A 161 7.05 4.93 -7.53
N VAL A 162 7.85 5.84 -6.97
CA VAL A 162 9.30 5.85 -7.13
C VAL A 162 9.89 4.91 -6.09
N GLY A 163 10.01 3.63 -6.47
CA GLY A 163 10.23 2.51 -5.56
C GLY A 163 9.05 1.54 -5.57
N THR A 164 8.66 1.06 -4.38
CA THR A 164 7.56 0.10 -4.18
C THR A 164 6.63 0.56 -3.06
N ALA A 165 5.46 -0.06 -2.91
CA ALA A 165 4.53 0.26 -1.81
C ALA A 165 5.16 0.11 -0.40
N HIS A 166 6.20 -0.72 -0.26
CA HIS A 166 6.93 -0.94 0.99
C HIS A 166 8.01 0.12 1.26
N SER A 167 8.56 0.71 0.20
CA SER A 167 9.65 1.66 0.29
C SER A 167 9.68 2.51 -0.98
N TYR A 168 9.29 3.78 -0.85
CA TYR A 168 9.29 4.74 -1.95
C TYR A 168 9.81 6.09 -1.48
N SER A 169 10.34 6.89 -2.41
CA SER A 169 10.72 8.28 -2.14
C SER A 169 9.61 9.27 -2.49
N ASP A 170 8.75 8.91 -3.43
CA ASP A 170 7.61 9.71 -3.88
C ASP A 170 6.58 8.81 -4.55
N ARG A 171 5.34 9.28 -4.67
CA ARG A 171 4.26 8.57 -5.34
C ARG A 171 3.17 9.52 -5.84
N ILE A 172 2.28 8.99 -6.66
CA ILE A 172 0.97 9.58 -6.93
C ILE A 172 -0.10 8.53 -6.70
N VAL A 173 -1.15 8.88 -5.95
CA VAL A 173 -2.40 8.12 -5.88
C VAL A 173 -3.39 8.79 -6.80
N PHE A 174 -3.85 8.09 -7.83
CA PHE A 174 -4.79 8.66 -8.79
C PHE A 174 -6.18 8.84 -8.18
N ALA A 175 -6.78 9.99 -8.47
CA ALA A 175 -8.15 10.32 -8.08
C ALA A 175 -9.18 9.53 -8.89
N ASP A 176 -10.45 9.61 -8.45
CA ASP A 176 -11.59 9.05 -9.18
C ASP A 176 -11.73 9.72 -10.57
N GLN A 177 -11.36 8.96 -11.60
CA GLN A 177 -11.45 9.39 -12.98
C GLN A 177 -11.57 8.19 -13.91
N TRP A 178 -12.61 8.19 -14.74
CA TRP A 178 -12.74 7.23 -15.83
C TRP A 178 -11.79 7.56 -16.98
N VAL A 179 -11.16 6.54 -17.56
CA VAL A 179 -10.28 6.66 -18.72
C VAL A 179 -10.55 5.58 -19.77
N GLU A 180 -10.36 5.97 -21.03
CA GLU A 180 -10.48 5.07 -22.17
C GLU A 180 -9.14 4.46 -22.56
N ARG A 181 -9.19 3.27 -23.17
CA ARG A 181 -8.01 2.59 -23.71
C ARG A 181 -7.30 3.46 -24.75
N GLY A 182 -5.97 3.49 -24.70
CA GLY A 182 -5.12 4.28 -25.59
C GLY A 182 -4.89 5.71 -25.11
N LYS A 183 -5.47 6.12 -23.97
CA LYS A 183 -5.11 7.39 -23.33
C LYS A 183 -3.72 7.31 -22.71
N TYR A 184 -2.98 8.40 -22.82
CA TYR A 184 -1.69 8.60 -22.16
C TYR A 184 -1.87 9.50 -20.94
N LEU A 185 -1.23 9.14 -19.84
CA LEU A 185 -1.23 9.88 -18.58
C LEU A 185 0.22 10.25 -18.27
N VAL A 186 0.51 11.55 -18.28
CA VAL A 186 1.86 12.04 -17.97
C VAL A 186 1.88 12.53 -16.53
N VAL A 187 2.77 11.96 -15.73
CA VAL A 187 3.00 12.30 -14.32
C VAL A 187 4.36 12.95 -14.19
N ARG A 188 4.38 14.13 -13.58
CA ARG A 188 5.59 14.87 -13.27
C ARG A 188 6.07 14.50 -11.86
N PHE A 189 7.37 14.23 -11.73
CA PHE A 189 8.01 13.93 -10.45
C PHE A 189 8.98 15.01 -10.01
N LYS A 190 9.16 16.09 -10.77
CA LYS A 190 10.07 17.19 -10.42
C LYS A 190 9.43 18.53 -10.75
N GLU A 191 9.71 19.56 -9.96
CA GLU A 191 9.24 20.91 -10.24
C GLU A 191 9.64 21.39 -11.65
N SER A 192 8.77 22.20 -12.26
CA SER A 192 9.01 22.80 -13.56
C SER A 192 8.50 24.23 -13.60
N ASP A 193 9.10 25.04 -14.46
CA ASP A 193 8.76 26.45 -14.63
C ASP A 193 7.41 26.65 -15.35
N SER A 194 6.89 25.61 -16.03
CA SER A 194 5.62 25.63 -16.76
C SER A 194 4.48 24.99 -15.97
N ASP A 195 3.34 25.66 -15.94
CA ASP A 195 2.08 25.09 -15.46
C ASP A 195 1.45 24.26 -16.59
N THR A 196 1.57 22.93 -16.49
CA THR A 196 1.03 21.98 -17.48
C THR A 196 -0.14 21.21 -16.88
N SER A 197 -1.04 20.70 -17.71
CA SER A 197 -2.17 19.86 -17.29
C SER A 197 -1.76 18.42 -16.93
N GLU A 198 -0.48 18.19 -16.66
CA GLU A 198 0.06 16.90 -16.25
C GLU A 198 -0.36 16.57 -14.81
N TYR A 199 -0.40 15.29 -14.49
CA TYR A 199 -0.46 14.86 -13.09
C TYR A 199 0.86 15.19 -12.40
N HIS A 200 0.86 15.32 -11.08
CA HIS A 200 2.07 15.51 -10.29
C HIS A 200 2.13 14.50 -9.16
N SER A 201 3.34 14.06 -8.83
CA SER A 201 3.60 13.32 -7.61
C SER A 201 3.38 14.19 -6.38
N GLN A 202 3.28 13.55 -5.22
CA GLN A 202 2.97 14.23 -3.96
C GLN A 202 4.07 15.20 -3.55
N GLU A 203 5.34 14.80 -3.74
CA GLU A 203 6.48 15.51 -3.16
C GLU A 203 7.41 16.14 -4.21
N LEU A 204 7.22 15.85 -5.51
CA LEU A 204 8.04 16.35 -6.63
C LEU A 204 9.56 16.18 -6.42
N THR A 205 9.98 15.06 -5.82
CA THR A 205 11.39 14.83 -5.41
C THR A 205 12.36 14.51 -6.55
N GLY A 206 11.85 14.15 -7.72
CA GLY A 206 12.58 13.63 -8.87
C GLY A 206 12.71 12.11 -8.85
N LEU A 207 13.29 11.57 -9.91
CA LEU A 207 13.63 10.15 -10.00
C LEU A 207 15.12 9.91 -9.68
N GLY A 208 15.45 8.66 -9.34
CA GLY A 208 16.85 8.24 -9.18
C GLY A 208 17.64 8.45 -10.48
N THR A 209 18.61 9.36 -10.48
CA THR A 209 19.33 9.78 -11.71
C THR A 209 20.05 8.63 -12.41
N ASN A 210 20.74 7.79 -11.63
CA ASN A 210 21.61 6.72 -12.15
C ASN A 210 21.00 5.34 -11.97
N ASN A 211 20.44 5.08 -10.79
CA ASN A 211 19.84 3.80 -10.45
C ASN A 211 18.48 4.09 -9.81
N GLY A 212 17.49 3.25 -10.11
CA GLY A 212 16.17 3.36 -9.50
C GLY A 212 15.19 2.33 -10.04
N CYS A 213 13.99 2.37 -9.50
CA CYS A 213 12.87 1.61 -10.01
C CYS A 213 11.57 2.41 -9.88
N LEU A 214 10.61 2.06 -10.72
CA LEU A 214 9.22 2.50 -10.63
C LEU A 214 8.33 1.27 -10.50
N SER A 215 7.24 1.38 -9.78
CA SER A 215 6.21 0.34 -9.75
C SER A 215 4.81 0.93 -9.73
N LEU A 216 3.91 0.24 -10.41
CA LEU A 216 2.50 0.58 -10.47
C LEU A 216 1.70 -0.47 -9.71
N ALA A 217 0.87 -0.05 -8.76
CA ALA A 217 0.02 -0.93 -7.97
C ALA A 217 -1.47 -0.59 -8.15
N LEU A 218 -2.35 -1.57 -7.87
CA LEU A 218 -3.80 -1.40 -7.97
C LEU A 218 -4.38 -0.44 -6.92
N THR A 219 -3.76 -0.38 -5.75
CA THR A 219 -4.17 0.42 -4.59
C THR A 219 -2.92 0.95 -3.87
N PRO A 220 -3.06 1.95 -2.98
CA PRO A 220 -1.94 2.42 -2.17
C PRO A 220 -1.61 1.50 -1.00
N GLU A 221 -2.33 0.38 -0.85
CA GLU A 221 -2.15 -0.57 0.24
C GLU A 221 -0.81 -1.30 0.11
N TRP A 222 -0.22 -1.64 1.25
CA TRP A 222 1.11 -2.25 1.33
C TRP A 222 1.21 -3.60 0.59
N GLU A 223 0.18 -4.44 0.64
CA GLU A 223 0.11 -5.73 -0.08
C GLU A 223 -0.61 -5.64 -1.43
N SER A 224 -0.77 -4.43 -1.97
CA SER A 224 -1.46 -4.24 -3.24
C SER A 224 -0.74 -4.98 -4.37
N PRO A 225 -1.46 -5.68 -5.26
CA PRO A 225 -0.85 -6.27 -6.45
C PRO A 225 -0.15 -5.21 -7.29
N VAL A 226 1.12 -5.47 -7.61
CA VAL A 226 1.89 -4.70 -8.59
C VAL A 226 1.48 -5.16 -9.99
N ILE A 227 1.20 -4.21 -10.87
CA ILE A 227 0.67 -4.41 -12.21
C ILE A 227 1.78 -4.27 -13.26
N ASP A 228 2.73 -3.38 -13.02
CA ASP A 228 3.86 -3.12 -13.90
C ASP A 228 5.02 -2.51 -13.11
N ALA A 229 6.24 -2.72 -13.57
CA ALA A 229 7.43 -2.13 -12.97
C ALA A 229 8.55 -1.94 -14.00
N VAL A 230 9.49 -1.07 -13.65
CA VAL A 230 10.71 -0.89 -14.44
C VAL A 230 11.90 -0.60 -13.54
N VAL A 231 13.06 -1.14 -13.89
CA VAL A 231 14.32 -0.96 -13.16
C VAL A 231 15.41 -0.44 -14.11
N TRP A 232 16.18 0.54 -13.66
CA TRP A 232 17.33 1.07 -14.40
C TRP A 232 18.57 1.20 -13.52
N GLY A 233 19.74 1.17 -14.17
CA GLY A 233 21.03 1.18 -13.52
C GLY A 233 22.12 1.76 -14.41
N ASN A 234 23.19 2.28 -13.80
CA ASN A 234 24.28 2.97 -14.50
C ASN A 234 25.43 2.04 -14.96
N MET A 235 25.27 0.73 -14.80
CA MET A 235 26.22 -0.33 -15.21
C MET A 235 27.66 -0.21 -14.67
N SER A 236 27.94 0.76 -13.80
CA SER A 236 29.28 1.10 -13.31
C SER A 236 29.40 0.93 -11.80
N THR A 237 28.28 0.99 -11.09
CA THR A 237 28.23 0.66 -9.67
C THR A 237 28.36 -0.85 -9.46
N THR A 238 29.11 -1.26 -8.43
CA THR A 238 29.37 -2.68 -8.12
C THR A 238 28.82 -3.12 -6.77
N THR A 239 28.42 -2.18 -5.91
CA THR A 239 27.85 -2.48 -4.59
C THR A 239 26.35 -2.79 -4.70
N PHE A 240 25.86 -3.68 -3.84
CA PHE A 240 24.44 -4.08 -3.77
C PHE A 240 23.90 -4.55 -5.13
N GLU A 241 24.56 -5.54 -5.73
CA GLU A 241 24.25 -6.06 -7.08
C GLU A 241 24.26 -4.97 -8.18
N GLY A 242 25.02 -3.90 -7.94
CA GLY A 242 25.20 -2.77 -8.85
C GLY A 242 24.19 -1.64 -8.72
N PHE A 243 23.32 -1.65 -7.70
CA PHE A 243 22.35 -0.59 -7.44
C PHE A 243 22.87 0.51 -6.50
N GLY A 244 23.95 0.27 -5.77
CA GLY A 244 24.60 1.29 -4.94
C GLY A 244 23.99 1.49 -3.55
N SER A 245 22.77 1.00 -3.29
CA SER A 245 22.16 1.05 -1.96
C SER A 245 21.39 -0.22 -1.62
N ALA A 246 21.35 -0.55 -0.32
CA ALA A 246 20.56 -1.67 0.19
C ALA A 246 19.04 -1.46 0.00
N ALA A 247 18.58 -0.21 0.09
CA ALA A 247 17.16 0.13 -0.08
C ALA A 247 16.67 -0.17 -1.51
N LEU A 248 17.42 0.26 -2.54
CA LEU A 248 17.08 -0.03 -3.93
C LEU A 248 17.18 -1.53 -4.23
N LEU A 249 18.19 -2.24 -3.71
CA LEU A 249 18.26 -3.69 -3.85
C LEU A 249 17.04 -4.39 -3.23
N ALA A 250 16.56 -3.95 -2.06
CA ALA A 250 15.36 -4.50 -1.45
C ALA A 250 14.10 -4.23 -2.29
N GLN A 251 13.98 -3.03 -2.88
CA GLN A 251 12.90 -2.71 -3.83
C GLN A 251 12.93 -3.63 -5.05
N VAL A 252 14.10 -3.84 -5.66
CA VAL A 252 14.24 -4.70 -6.85
C VAL A 252 13.97 -6.17 -6.50
N ASN A 253 14.44 -6.65 -5.35
CA ASN A 253 14.12 -8.00 -4.88
C ASN A 253 12.60 -8.19 -4.69
N TYR A 254 11.90 -7.21 -4.14
CA TYR A 254 10.45 -7.24 -4.04
C TYR A 254 9.79 -7.34 -5.42
N LEU A 255 10.25 -6.57 -6.42
CA LEU A 255 9.71 -6.65 -7.78
C LEU A 255 9.98 -8.00 -8.45
N PHE A 256 11.14 -8.61 -8.17
CA PHE A 256 11.47 -9.96 -8.59
C PHE A 256 10.57 -11.01 -7.95
N GLU A 257 10.34 -10.91 -6.64
CA GLU A 257 9.41 -11.79 -5.90
C GLU A 257 7.97 -11.68 -6.38
N LYS A 258 7.55 -10.49 -6.84
CA LYS A 258 6.23 -10.25 -7.44
C LYS A 258 6.18 -10.55 -8.95
N GLU A 259 7.25 -11.08 -9.53
CA GLU A 259 7.38 -11.44 -10.95
C GLU A 259 7.17 -10.25 -11.91
N GLN A 260 7.37 -9.02 -11.43
CA GLN A 260 7.24 -7.78 -12.22
C GLN A 260 8.59 -7.27 -12.77
N TRP A 261 9.69 -7.93 -12.38
CA TRP A 261 11.01 -7.70 -12.98
C TRP A 261 11.89 -8.95 -12.81
N TYR A 262 12.42 -9.53 -13.89
CA TYR A 262 13.03 -10.87 -13.82
C TYR A 262 14.52 -10.95 -13.44
N SER A 263 15.13 -9.84 -13.01
CA SER A 263 16.49 -9.87 -12.46
C SER A 263 16.63 -9.07 -11.19
N THR A 264 17.48 -9.55 -10.28
CA THR A 264 17.86 -8.84 -9.06
C THR A 264 19.15 -8.04 -9.22
N LYS A 265 19.71 -7.96 -10.43
CA LYS A 265 21.00 -7.34 -10.72
C LYS A 265 20.85 -6.12 -11.62
N SER A 266 21.62 -5.09 -11.31
CA SER A 266 21.69 -3.88 -12.13
C SER A 266 22.18 -4.17 -13.55
N GLY A 267 23.03 -5.18 -13.74
CA GLY A 267 23.53 -5.59 -15.07
C GLY A 267 22.47 -6.03 -16.07
N ASP A 268 21.29 -6.45 -15.60
CA ASP A 268 20.14 -6.83 -16.43
C ASP A 268 19.02 -5.77 -16.40
N SER A 269 19.31 -4.60 -15.83
CA SER A 269 18.41 -3.45 -15.82
C SER A 269 18.58 -2.59 -17.07
N ILE A 270 17.73 -1.57 -17.25
CA ILE A 270 17.93 -0.63 -18.36
C ILE A 270 19.18 0.21 -18.09
N ASP A 271 20.10 0.25 -19.05
CA ASP A 271 21.30 1.06 -18.95
C ASP A 271 20.97 2.56 -19.00
N SER A 272 21.17 3.25 -17.88
CA SER A 272 20.91 4.68 -17.73
C SER A 272 22.07 5.58 -18.13
N THR A 273 23.22 5.03 -18.52
CA THR A 273 24.45 5.83 -18.77
C THR A 273 24.24 6.88 -19.85
N THR A 274 23.52 6.55 -20.91
CA THR A 274 23.31 7.43 -22.08
C THR A 274 22.05 8.31 -21.97
N SER A 275 21.24 8.14 -20.92
CA SER A 275 20.05 8.97 -20.68
C SER A 275 20.44 10.40 -20.26
N THR A 276 19.57 11.35 -20.58
CA THR A 276 19.76 12.78 -20.25
C THR A 276 18.40 13.43 -19.99
N ALA A 277 18.36 14.72 -19.62
CA ALA A 277 17.11 15.47 -19.51
C ALA A 277 16.26 15.46 -20.81
N THR A 278 16.89 15.22 -21.96
CA THR A 278 16.26 15.24 -23.29
C THR A 278 16.26 13.88 -23.98
N ARG A 279 16.64 12.80 -23.29
CA ARG A 279 16.59 11.42 -23.80
C ARG A 279 15.83 10.58 -22.79
N SER A 280 14.61 10.18 -23.15
CA SER A 280 13.75 9.35 -22.33
C SER A 280 13.97 7.86 -22.61
N PHE A 281 13.61 7.06 -21.62
CA PHE A 281 13.47 5.62 -21.77
C PHE A 281 12.08 5.34 -22.30
N CYS A 282 11.98 4.60 -23.40
CA CYS A 282 10.73 4.29 -24.08
C CYS A 282 10.52 2.77 -24.11
N ARG A 283 9.30 2.33 -23.77
CA ARG A 283 8.87 0.95 -23.97
C ARG A 283 8.60 0.70 -25.45
N TYR A 284 9.03 -0.44 -25.98
CA TYR A 284 8.86 -0.80 -27.38
C TYR A 284 7.51 -1.47 -27.62
N ARG A 285 6.61 -0.78 -28.33
CA ARG A 285 5.31 -1.31 -28.78
C ARG A 285 4.46 -1.96 -27.67
N PHE A 286 4.54 -1.44 -26.45
CA PHE A 286 3.86 -1.98 -25.27
C PHE A 286 4.21 -3.45 -24.96
N SER A 287 5.40 -3.90 -25.40
CA SER A 287 5.96 -5.19 -24.99
C SER A 287 6.18 -5.18 -23.48
N ASP A 288 5.85 -6.31 -22.85
CA ASP A 288 5.98 -6.47 -21.41
C ASP A 288 6.46 -7.90 -21.09
N THR A 289 7.77 -8.05 -21.11
CA THR A 289 8.52 -9.24 -20.73
C THR A 289 9.11 -9.11 -19.33
N ASN A 290 8.78 -8.03 -18.61
CA ASN A 290 9.32 -7.70 -17.28
C ASN A 290 10.86 -7.66 -17.27
N SER A 291 11.45 -7.11 -18.35
CA SER A 291 12.90 -7.07 -18.54
C SER A 291 13.37 -5.80 -19.25
N ALA A 292 14.69 -5.58 -19.27
CA ALA A 292 15.29 -4.45 -19.99
C ALA A 292 15.10 -4.53 -21.51
N GLU A 293 14.78 -5.70 -22.07
CA GLU A 293 14.59 -5.90 -23.52
C GLU A 293 13.36 -5.14 -24.06
N ASP A 294 12.40 -4.82 -23.20
CA ASP A 294 11.22 -4.04 -23.56
C ASP A 294 11.55 -2.57 -23.82
N TRP A 295 12.77 -2.12 -23.51
CA TRP A 295 13.10 -0.70 -23.42
C TRP A 295 14.23 -0.28 -24.35
N TYR A 296 14.20 0.99 -24.75
CA TYR A 296 15.28 1.66 -25.45
C TYR A 296 15.34 3.12 -25.04
N ILE A 297 16.47 3.78 -25.28
CA ILE A 297 16.60 5.22 -25.07
C ILE A 297 16.35 5.93 -26.40
N CYS A 298 15.46 6.92 -26.38
CA CYS A 298 15.18 7.74 -27.56
C CYS A 298 16.31 8.74 -27.82
N ASP A 299 16.43 9.18 -29.08
CA ASP A 299 17.39 10.21 -29.44
C ASP A 299 17.04 11.57 -28.80
N THR A 300 18.01 12.46 -28.81
CA THR A 300 17.97 13.76 -28.18
C THR A 300 16.80 14.60 -28.68
N ARG A 301 15.93 15.02 -27.76
CA ARG A 301 14.70 15.80 -28.00
C ARG A 301 13.61 15.04 -28.77
N GLU A 302 13.67 13.71 -28.78
CA GLU A 302 12.65 12.86 -29.38
C GLU A 302 11.71 12.24 -28.33
N ALA A 303 11.69 12.78 -27.11
CA ALA A 303 10.71 12.40 -26.09
C ALA A 303 9.27 12.68 -26.56
N SER A 304 8.36 11.77 -26.26
CA SER A 304 7.04 11.64 -26.93
C SER A 304 5.86 11.64 -25.97
N PHE A 305 6.05 12.15 -24.75
CA PHE A 305 5.03 12.32 -23.72
C PHE A 305 3.70 12.89 -24.28
N GLY A 306 2.61 12.21 -23.99
CA GLY A 306 1.24 12.44 -24.46
C GLY A 306 0.86 11.65 -25.72
N GLY A 307 1.74 10.79 -26.26
CA GLY A 307 1.52 10.15 -27.56
C GLY A 307 2.30 8.85 -27.79
N ILE A 308 2.40 8.46 -29.06
CA ILE A 308 3.11 7.24 -29.46
C ILE A 308 4.62 7.46 -29.32
N ASN A 309 5.31 6.50 -28.70
CA ASN A 309 6.76 6.54 -28.51
C ASN A 309 7.52 6.78 -29.82
N SER A 310 8.50 7.67 -29.79
CA SER A 310 9.37 7.94 -30.94
C SER A 310 10.20 6.71 -31.33
N GLU A 311 10.20 6.34 -32.61
CA GLU A 311 11.00 5.21 -33.10
C GLU A 311 12.49 5.57 -33.29
N LYS A 312 12.89 6.83 -33.12
CA LYS A 312 14.28 7.26 -33.25
C LYS A 312 15.07 6.92 -31.98
N ARG A 313 15.92 5.91 -32.09
CA ARG A 313 16.74 5.40 -31.00
C ARG A 313 18.07 6.12 -30.94
N TYR A 314 18.59 6.29 -29.73
CA TYR A 314 19.96 6.72 -29.52
C TYR A 314 20.91 5.54 -29.79
N GLU A 315 21.96 5.79 -30.59
CA GLU A 315 23.05 4.84 -30.90
C GLU A 315 24.27 5.02 -29.97
#